data_AF-A0A538QK68-F1
#
_entry.id   AF-A0A538QK68-F1
#
_cell.length_a   1.000
_cell.length_b   1.000
_cell.length_c   1.000
_cell.angle_alpha   90.00
_cell.angle_beta   90.00
_cell.angle_gamma   90.00
#
_symmetry.space_group_name_H-M   'P 1'
#
loop_
_entity.id
_entity.type
_entity.pdbx_description
1 polymer ?
#
loop_
_entity_poly.entity_id
_entity_poly.type
_entity_poly.pdbx_seq_one_letter_code
_entity_poly.pdbx_strand_id
1 'polypeptide(L)' 'MPRDAIHRHIAKQIRSLAKQQGWSGNRLADTAGVSRAQLSRLLTLQTSPTIGLLKKIAAALDVDTRDLLPPAR' A
#
# COMPACT_ATOMS: atom_id res chain seq x y z
N MET A 1 -12.92 -0.92 -16.22
CA MET A 1 -13.09 0.31 -15.42
C MET A 1 -11.71 0.89 -15.06
N PRO A 2 -11.45 2.20 -15.28
CA PRO A 2 -10.14 2.82 -15.01
C PRO A 2 -9.73 2.86 -13.52
N ARG A 3 -10.72 2.86 -12.61
CA ARG A 3 -10.49 2.94 -11.14
C ARG A 3 -9.63 1.79 -10.59
N ASP A 4 -9.70 0.61 -11.21
CA ASP A 4 -8.95 -0.55 -10.74
C ASP A 4 -7.46 -0.47 -11.08
N ALA A 5 -7.06 0.30 -12.11
CA ALA A 5 -5.67 0.38 -12.54
C ALA A 5 -4.80 1.09 -11.48
N ILE A 6 -5.32 2.16 -10.89
CA ILE A 6 -4.65 2.90 -9.81
C ILE A 6 -4.54 2.02 -8.56
N HIS A 7 -5.64 1.37 -8.15
CA HIS A 7 -5.61 0.49 -6.98
C HIS A 7 -4.66 -0.71 -7.17
N ARG A 8 -4.63 -1.30 -8.37
CA ARG A 8 -3.65 -2.35 -8.74
C ARG A 8 -2.22 -1.83 -8.63
N HIS A 9 -1.95 -0.63 -9.13
CA HIS A 9 -0.63 -0.02 -9.04
C HIS A 9 -0.20 0.14 -7.59
N ILE A 10 -1.05 0.75 -6.76
CA ILE A 10 -0.80 0.96 -5.32
C ILE A 10 -0.50 -0.37 -4.63
N ALA A 11 -1.37 -1.38 -4.80
CA ALA A 11 -1.17 -2.69 -4.18
C ALA A 11 0.14 -3.35 -4.63
N LYS A 12 0.51 -3.21 -5.91
CA LYS A 12 1.77 -3.72 -6.45
C LYS A 12 2.98 -2.98 -5.87
N GLN A 13 2.95 -1.65 -5.80
CA GLN A 13 4.04 -0.85 -5.25
C GLN A 13 4.30 -1.16 -3.78
N ILE A 14 3.23 -1.23 -2.98
CA ILE A 14 3.35 -1.58 -1.55
C ILE A 14 4.00 -2.95 -1.38
N ARG A 15 3.60 -3.96 -2.17
CA ARG A 15 4.25 -5.30 -2.13
C ARG A 15 5.71 -5.24 -2.55
N SER A 16 6.04 -4.44 -3.58
CA SER A 16 7.40 -4.31 -4.08
C SER A 16 8.33 -3.69 -3.05
N LEU A 17 7.94 -2.54 -2.48
CA LEU A 17 8.69 -1.83 -1.44
C LEU A 17 8.85 -2.68 -0.18
N ALA A 18 7.78 -3.32 0.28
CA ALA A 18 7.85 -4.23 1.43
C ALA A 18 8.82 -5.40 1.17
N LYS A 19 8.81 -5.98 -0.04
CA LYS A 19 9.73 -7.05 -0.42
C LYS A 19 11.18 -6.57 -0.46
N GLN A 20 11.44 -5.35 -0.94
CA GLN A 20 12.79 -4.76 -0.94
C GLN A 20 13.35 -4.61 0.49
N GLN A 21 12.50 -4.36 1.48
CA GLN A 21 12.90 -4.33 2.89
C GLN A 21 12.91 -5.71 3.57
N GLY A 22 12.57 -6.78 2.85
CA GLY A 22 12.46 -8.14 3.41
C GLY A 22 11.26 -8.31 4.37
N TRP A 23 10.22 -7.48 4.23
CA TRP A 23 9.07 -7.49 5.13
C TRP A 23 7.96 -8.44 4.65
N SER A 24 7.39 -9.17 5.61
CA SER A 24 6.13 -9.88 5.39
C SER A 24 4.95 -8.90 5.44
N GLY A 25 3.80 -9.30 4.90
CA GLY A 25 2.58 -8.49 5.02
C GLY A 25 2.17 -8.24 6.48
N ASN A 26 2.42 -9.21 7.38
CA ASN A 26 2.17 -9.03 8.81
C ASN A 26 3.08 -7.97 9.40
N ARG A 27 4.40 -8.02 9.11
CA ARG A 27 5.35 -7.01 9.56
C ARG A 27 4.97 -5.62 9.07
N LEU A 28 4.61 -5.49 7.80
CA LEU A 28 4.16 -4.20 7.25
C LEU A 28 2.91 -3.66 7.97
N ALA A 29 1.91 -4.51 8.23
CA ALA A 29 0.70 -4.09 8.93
C ALA A 29 1.02 -3.60 10.36
N ASP A 30 1.84 -4.36 11.08
CA ASP A 30 2.24 -4.07 12.45
C ASP A 30 3.07 -2.76 12.50
N THR A 31 4.03 -2.57 11.58
CA THR A 31 4.82 -1.33 11.47
C THR A 31 3.99 -0.11 11.04
N ALA A 32 3.01 -0.28 10.15
CA ALA A 32 2.14 0.81 9.71
C ALA A 32 1.03 1.17 10.70
N GLY A 33 0.87 0.43 11.81
CA GLY A 33 -0.21 0.66 12.77
C GLY A 33 -1.59 0.50 12.14
N VAL A 34 -1.75 -0.52 11.28
CA VAL A 34 -3.01 -0.88 10.62
C VAL A 34 -3.31 -2.35 10.84
N SER A 35 -4.58 -2.72 10.79
CA SER A 35 -4.94 -4.14 10.92
C SER A 35 -4.48 -4.94 9.70
N ARG A 36 -4.06 -6.20 9.93
CA ARG A 36 -3.73 -7.16 8.85
C ARG A 36 -4.89 -7.34 7.87
N ALA A 37 -6.12 -7.29 8.35
CA ALA A 37 -7.32 -7.36 7.51
C ALA A 37 -7.47 -6.13 6.61
N GLN A 38 -7.22 -4.92 7.10
CA GLN A 38 -7.23 -3.71 6.27
C GLN A 38 -6.13 -3.74 5.21
N LEU A 39 -4.91 -4.14 5.57
CA LEU A 39 -3.83 -4.28 4.61
C LEU A 39 -4.16 -5.36 3.56
N SER A 40 -4.68 -6.52 3.99
CA SER A 40 -5.07 -7.60 3.08
C SER A 40 -6.12 -7.13 2.07
N ARG A 41 -7.20 -6.49 2.52
CA ARG A 41 -8.25 -5.95 1.64
C ARG A 41 -7.73 -4.92 0.64
N LEU A 42 -6.77 -4.08 1.05
CA LEU A 42 -6.09 -3.16 0.13
C LEU A 42 -5.31 -3.95 -0.92
N LEU A 43 -4.49 -4.91 -0.48
CA LEU A 43 -3.59 -5.67 -1.34
C LEU A 43 -4.31 -6.66 -2.27
N THR A 44 -5.54 -7.02 -1.96
CA THR A 44 -6.45 -7.86 -2.79
C THR A 44 -7.52 -7.04 -3.51
N LEU A 45 -7.46 -5.71 -3.42
CA LEU A 45 -8.37 -4.77 -4.12
C LEU A 45 -9.84 -4.88 -3.72
N GLN A 46 -10.12 -5.44 -2.55
CA GLN A 46 -11.49 -5.55 -2.01
C GLN A 46 -12.05 -4.21 -1.53
N THR A 47 -11.17 -3.23 -1.25
CA THR A 47 -11.57 -1.89 -0.80
C THR A 47 -10.77 -0.81 -1.49
N SER A 48 -11.39 0.35 -1.71
CA SER A 48 -10.66 1.55 -2.14
C SER A 48 -9.84 2.08 -0.96
N PRO A 49 -8.52 2.30 -1.13
CA PRO A 49 -7.70 2.84 -0.05
C PRO A 49 -8.05 4.31 0.21
N THR A 50 -8.09 4.71 1.48
CA THR A 50 -8.17 6.12 1.85
C THR A 50 -6.77 6.74 1.85
N ILE A 51 -6.69 8.05 1.64
CA ILE A 51 -5.41 8.78 1.76
C ILE A 51 -4.75 8.55 3.12
N GLY A 52 -5.53 8.47 4.20
CA GLY A 52 -5.00 8.19 5.55
C GLY A 52 -4.31 6.83 5.65
N LEU A 53 -4.87 5.79 5.03
CA LEU A 53 -4.26 4.47 4.98
C LEU A 53 -2.97 4.49 4.16
N LEU A 54 -2.96 5.16 3.00
CA LEU A 54 -1.76 5.28 2.17
C LEU A 54 -0.64 6.01 2.89
N LYS A 55 -0.94 7.10 3.61
CA LYS A 55 0.05 7.85 4.41
C LYS A 55 0.70 6.98 5.48
N LYS A 56 -0.08 6.16 6.19
CA LYS A 56 0.45 5.24 7.20
C LYS A 56 1.40 4.20 6.60
N ILE A 57 1.01 3.62 5.47
CA ILE A 57 1.82 2.60 4.77
C ILE A 57 3.08 3.22 4.18
N ALA A 58 3.00 4.41 3.58
CA ALA A 58 4.15 5.13 3.05
C ALA A 58 5.16 5.47 4.16
N ALA A 59 4.68 6.01 5.29
CA ALA A 59 5.52 6.28 6.45
C ALA A 59 6.19 5.01 7.00
N ALA A 60 5.47 3.89 7.05
CA ALA A 60 6.06 2.62 7.46
C ALA A 60 7.16 2.15 6.51
N LEU A 61 6.99 2.37 5.21
CA LEU A 61 7.95 1.99 4.18
C LEU A 61 9.08 3.01 3.99
N ASP A 62 9.11 4.09 4.79
CA ASP A 62 10.08 5.18 4.67
C ASP A 62 10.12 5.83 3.27
N VAL A 63 8.93 6.04 2.70
CA VAL A 63 8.73 6.67 1.37
C VAL A 63 7.66 7.76 1.41
N ASP A 64 7.58 8.60 0.37
CA ASP A 64 6.49 9.54 0.22
C ASP A 64 5.21 8.84 -0.26
N THR A 65 4.04 9.40 0.08
CA THR A 65 2.76 8.85 -0.40
C THR A 65 2.67 8.86 -1.93
N ARG A 66 3.36 9.80 -2.60
CA ARG A 66 3.45 9.90 -4.06
C ARG A 66 4.16 8.70 -4.69
N ASP A 67 5.09 8.07 -3.97
CA ASP A 67 5.83 6.90 -4.47
C ASP A 67 4.93 5.65 -4.58
N LEU A 68 3.77 5.66 -3.91
CA LEU A 68 2.75 4.62 -4.03
C LEU A 68 1.81 4.83 -5.23
N LEU A 69 1.78 6.04 -5.80
CA LEU A 69 0.86 6.42 -6.85
C LEU A 69 1.48 6.21 -8.24
N PRO A 70 0.67 5.92 -9.28
CA PRO A 70 1.18 5.91 -10.63
C PRO A 70 1.72 7.31 -11.02
N PRO A 71 2.77 7.37 -11.84
CA PRO A 71 3.34 8.63 -12.28
C PRO A 71 2.27 9.46 -13.02
N ALA A 72 2.21 10.75 -12.70
CA ALA A 72 1.41 11.70 -13.48
C ALA A 72 1.99 11.75 -14.90
N ARG A 73 1.14 11.50 -15.91
CA ARG A 73 1.47 11.73 -17.31
C ARG A 73 1.27 13.18 -17.67
#